data_AF-A0A932W1T5-F1
#
_entry.id   AF-A0A932W1T5-F1
#
_cell.length_a   1.000
_cell.length_b   1.000
_cell.length_c   1.000
_cell.angle_alpha   90.00
_cell.angle_beta   90.00
_cell.angle_gamma   90.00
#
_symmetry.space_group_name_H-M   'P 1'
#
loop_
_entity.id
_entity.type
_entity.pdbx_description
1 polymer ?
#
loop_
_entity_poly.entity_id
_entity_poly.type
_entity_poly.pdbx_seq_one_letter_code
_entity_poly.pdbx_strand_id
1 'polypeptide(L)'
;MEYITESFENTRSGLRKKDEFTRQLAKQGYRIISEQIEPGHIKGSEQCCWALVCLPGIFLAGRTPGKIVVTYGRESLPGANIAAIGSLCCNSCGASSPQDAKFCDRCGAPIVGAATEEQRGTKKCPFCAETIQAEAKKCRFCGEFLEPHKRNHPEEG
;
A
#
# COMPACT_ATOMS: atom_id res chain seq x y z
N MET A 1 2.70 -3.59 -4.76
CA MET A 1 3.78 -3.14 -3.87
C MET A 1 5.07 -3.31 -4.64
N GLU A 2 5.86 -2.26 -4.81
CA GLU A 2 7.06 -2.28 -5.64
C GLU A 2 8.30 -2.41 -4.75
N TYR A 3 9.24 -3.27 -5.16
CA TYR A 3 10.45 -3.57 -4.40
C TYR A 3 11.68 -3.38 -5.28
N ILE A 4 12.74 -2.84 -4.68
CA ILE A 4 14.05 -2.67 -5.30
C ILE A 4 15.07 -3.23 -4.33
N THR A 5 15.89 -4.17 -4.78
CA THR A 5 16.98 -4.73 -3.97
C THR A 5 18.30 -4.29 -4.56
N GLU A 6 19.13 -3.65 -3.75
CA GLU A 6 20.46 -3.18 -4.14
C GLU A 6 21.53 -3.63 -3.17
N SER A 7 22.72 -3.94 -3.69
CA SER A 7 23.85 -4.43 -2.90
C SER A 7 24.99 -3.41 -2.87
N PHE A 8 25.42 -3.05 -1.66
CA PHE A 8 26.50 -2.10 -1.41
C PHE A 8 27.68 -2.81 -0.77
N GLU A 9 28.89 -2.30 -0.97
CA GLU A 9 30.05 -2.80 -0.23
C GLU A 9 29.98 -2.39 1.25
N ASN A 10 30.34 -3.29 2.15
CA ASN A 10 30.49 -3.03 3.58
C ASN A 10 31.84 -2.33 3.85
N THR A 11 32.04 -1.19 3.20
CA THR A 11 33.19 -0.30 3.34
C THR A 11 32.69 1.13 3.61
N ARG A 12 33.53 2.03 4.13
CA ARG A 12 33.13 3.44 4.33
C ARG A 12 32.63 4.10 3.04
N SER A 13 33.27 3.82 1.91
CA SER A 13 32.84 4.29 0.60
C SER A 13 31.52 3.67 0.16
N GLY A 14 31.31 2.37 0.42
CA GLY A 14 30.05 1.69 0.11
C GLY A 14 28.88 2.20 0.95
N LEU A 15 29.09 2.49 2.23
CA LEU A 15 28.10 3.11 3.12
C LEU A 15 27.67 4.50 2.61
N ARG A 16 28.62 5.34 2.18
CA ARG A 16 28.27 6.66 1.59
C ARG A 16 27.41 6.52 0.33
N LYS A 17 27.69 5.52 -0.52
CA LYS A 17 26.88 5.23 -1.71
C LYS A 17 25.48 4.75 -1.32
N LYS A 18 25.36 3.89 -0.29
CA LYS A 18 24.09 3.45 0.26
C LYS A 18 23.27 4.64 0.78
N ASP A 19 23.88 5.55 1.53
CA ASP A 19 23.21 6.73 2.08
C ASP A 19 22.69 7.66 0.97
N GLU A 20 23.50 7.88 -0.07
CA GLU A 20 23.11 8.68 -1.23
C GLU A 20 21.96 8.04 -2.00
N PHE A 21 22.05 6.74 -2.26
CA PHE A 21 21.00 5.97 -2.95
C PHE A 21 19.69 5.94 -2.14
N THR A 22 19.79 5.73 -0.82
CA THR A 22 18.65 5.79 0.10
C THR A 22 17.98 7.16 0.04
N ARG A 23 18.77 8.25 0.03
CA ARG A 23 18.24 9.62 -0.08
C ARG A 23 17.52 9.85 -1.41
N GLN A 24 18.04 9.31 -2.52
CA GLN A 24 17.38 9.40 -3.83
C GLN A 24 16.06 8.64 -3.86
N LEU A 25 16.05 7.41 -3.36
CA LEU A 25 14.85 6.57 -3.29
C LEU A 25 13.80 7.13 -2.32
N ALA A 26 14.22 7.75 -1.22
CA ALA A 26 13.32 8.43 -0.29
C ALA A 26 12.54 9.57 -0.98
N LYS A 27 13.16 10.32 -1.90
CA LYS A 27 12.47 11.34 -2.71
C LYS A 27 11.38 10.74 -3.62
N GLN A 28 11.51 9.46 -3.99
CA GLN A 28 10.55 8.73 -4.82
C GLN A 28 9.51 7.95 -3.99
N GLY A 29 9.53 8.11 -2.65
CA GLY A 29 8.60 7.46 -1.73
C GLY A 29 8.95 6.02 -1.34
N TYR A 30 10.15 5.54 -1.65
CA TYR A 30 10.61 4.24 -1.17
C TYR A 30 11.12 4.33 0.27
N ARG A 31 10.84 3.29 1.06
CA ARG A 31 11.39 3.08 2.40
C ARG A 31 12.22 1.79 2.44
N ILE A 32 13.18 1.72 3.34
CA ILE A 32 13.92 0.47 3.60
C ILE A 32 12.97 -0.51 4.29
N ILE A 33 12.88 -1.71 3.74
CA ILE A 33 12.07 -2.82 4.28
C ILE A 33 12.97 -3.83 4.99
N SER A 34 14.11 -4.14 4.39
CA SER A 34 15.09 -5.05 4.98
C SER A 34 16.51 -4.65 4.61
N GLU A 35 17.43 -4.95 5.52
CA GLU A 35 18.87 -4.79 5.33
C GLU A 35 19.56 -6.06 5.84
N GLN A 36 20.39 -6.66 4.99
CA GLN A 36 21.11 -7.89 5.26
C GLN A 36 22.61 -7.66 5.03
N ILE A 37 23.45 -8.23 5.90
CA ILE A 37 24.90 -8.11 5.82
C ILE A 37 25.49 -9.46 5.50
N GLU A 38 26.17 -9.56 4.35
CA GLU A 38 26.89 -10.74 3.91
C GLU A 38 28.38 -10.59 4.25
N PRO A 39 28.96 -11.51 5.04
CA PRO A 39 30.38 -11.47 5.37
C PRO A 39 31.22 -11.72 4.12
N GLY A 40 32.26 -10.91 3.92
CA GLY A 40 33.23 -11.09 2.84
C GLY A 40 34.05 -12.36 3.04
N HIS A 41 34.37 -13.06 1.95
CA HIS A 41 35.12 -14.32 2.00
C HIS A 41 36.61 -14.11 1.73
N ILE A 42 37.44 -15.00 2.27
CA ILE A 42 38.87 -15.03 1.99
C ILE A 42 39.05 -15.90 0.74
N LYS A 43 39.53 -15.33 -0.37
CA LYS A 43 39.73 -16.07 -1.62
C LYS A 43 41.03 -16.87 -1.50
N GLY A 44 40.96 -18.06 -0.91
CA GLY A 44 42.11 -18.95 -0.71
C GLY A 44 41.86 -20.33 -1.30
N SER A 45 41.95 -20.49 -2.62
CA SER A 45 41.86 -21.84 -3.21
C SER A 45 42.55 -22.07 -4.56
N GLU A 46 43.48 -21.23 -5.02
CA GLU A 46 44.20 -21.50 -6.31
C GLU A 46 45.73 -21.49 -6.23
N GLN A 47 46.34 -21.41 -5.05
CA GLN A 47 47.80 -21.33 -4.91
C GLN A 47 48.28 -22.16 -3.72
N CYS A 48 48.08 -23.47 -3.74
CA CYS A 48 48.67 -24.40 -2.76
C CYS A 48 49.40 -25.58 -3.43
N CYS A 49 50.13 -25.33 -4.52
CA CYS A 49 51.08 -26.31 -5.07
C CYS A 49 52.57 -25.96 -4.81
N TRP A 50 52.91 -24.86 -4.11
CA TRP A 50 54.32 -24.57 -3.80
C TRP A 50 54.53 -23.89 -2.44
N ALA A 51 54.20 -24.62 -1.37
CA ALA A 51 54.23 -24.17 0.02
C ALA A 51 55.61 -23.82 0.61
N LEU A 52 56.69 -23.83 -0.17
CA LEU A 52 58.06 -23.56 0.31
C LEU A 52 58.70 -22.28 -0.23
N VAL A 53 58.15 -21.64 -1.26
CA VAL A 53 58.78 -20.45 -1.89
C VAL A 53 58.05 -19.12 -1.57
N CYS A 54 56.75 -19.15 -1.23
CA CYS A 54 55.91 -17.94 -1.10
C CYS A 54 55.45 -17.59 0.33
N LEU A 55 56.24 -17.91 1.36
CA LEU A 55 55.95 -17.49 2.75
C LEU A 55 55.81 -15.96 2.95
N PRO A 56 56.53 -15.05 2.24
CA PRO A 56 56.24 -13.62 2.34
C PRO A 56 55.02 -13.15 1.52
N GLY A 57 54.45 -13.98 0.64
CA GLY A 57 53.34 -13.61 -0.26
C GLY A 57 51.93 -13.82 0.32
N ILE A 58 51.80 -14.53 1.44
CA ILE A 58 50.50 -14.86 2.05
C ILE A 58 49.79 -13.62 2.61
N PHE A 59 50.54 -12.58 3.00
CA PHE A 59 49.97 -11.31 3.47
C PHE A 59 49.35 -10.45 2.36
N LEU A 60 49.57 -10.78 1.08
CA LEU A 60 49.00 -10.06 -0.08
C LEU A 60 47.69 -10.66 -0.60
N ALA A 61 47.22 -11.79 -0.04
CA ALA A 61 45.92 -12.35 -0.38
C ALA A 61 44.79 -11.43 0.14
N GLY A 62 44.31 -10.54 -0.72
CA GLY A 62 43.28 -9.55 -0.41
C GLY A 62 41.98 -10.19 0.10
N ARG A 63 41.49 -9.69 1.25
CA ARG A 63 40.15 -10.02 1.76
C ARG A 63 39.11 -9.31 0.90
N THR A 64 38.12 -10.03 0.39
CA THR A 64 36.98 -9.35 -0.26
C THR A 64 36.15 -8.64 0.82
N PRO A 65 35.75 -7.37 0.63
CA PRO A 65 34.87 -6.70 1.58
C PRO A 65 33.49 -7.39 1.58
N GLY A 66 32.83 -7.43 2.74
CA GLY A 66 31.45 -7.90 2.83
C GLY A 66 30.49 -7.03 2.02
N LYS A 67 29.26 -7.49 1.84
CA LYS A 67 28.22 -6.75 1.13
C LYS A 67 27.03 -6.47 2.04
N ILE A 68 26.34 -5.36 1.80
CA ILE A 68 25.11 -4.95 2.47
C ILE A 68 24.01 -4.96 1.41
N VAL A 69 23.08 -5.90 1.52
CA VAL A 69 21.94 -6.01 0.60
C VAL A 69 20.76 -5.31 1.25
N VAL A 70 20.22 -4.29 0.58
CA VAL A 70 19.13 -3.46 1.09
C VAL A 70 17.94 -3.63 0.16
N THR A 71 16.80 -4.01 0.72
CA THR A 71 15.52 -4.05 0.00
C THR A 71 14.72 -2.83 0.37
N TYR A 72 14.46 -2.00 -0.62
CA TYR A 72 13.57 -0.85 -0.55
C TYR A 72 12.20 -1.27 -1.08
N GLY A 73 11.14 -0.68 -0.55
CA GLY A 73 9.85 -0.81 -1.19
C GLY A 73 8.92 0.35 -0.91
N ARG A 74 7.91 0.44 -1.76
CA ARG A 74 6.83 1.41 -1.70
C ARG A 74 5.51 0.76 -2.03
N GLU A 75 4.44 1.35 -1.53
CA GLU A 75 3.11 1.05 -2.02
C GLU A 75 3.05 1.50 -3.47
N SER A 76 2.95 0.54 -4.39
CA SER A 76 2.66 0.85 -5.79
C SER A 76 1.27 1.45 -5.77
N LEU A 77 1.13 2.75 -6.01
CA LEU A 77 -0.16 3.35 -6.30
C LEU A 77 -0.79 2.51 -7.43
N PRO A 78 -1.89 1.79 -7.22
CA PRO A 78 -2.72 1.38 -8.36
C PRO A 78 -3.44 2.65 -8.82
N GLY A 79 -2.72 3.59 -9.44
CA GLY A 79 -3.09 5.00 -9.39
C GLY A 79 -2.71 5.86 -10.58
N ALA A 80 -2.15 5.29 -11.65
CA ALA A 80 -2.32 5.88 -12.99
C ALA A 80 -3.69 5.50 -13.61
N ASN A 81 -4.62 4.99 -12.78
CA ASN A 81 -6.04 4.78 -13.10
C ASN A 81 -6.92 5.10 -11.87
N ILE A 82 -6.63 6.18 -11.15
CA ILE A 82 -7.62 6.87 -10.29
C ILE A 82 -7.58 8.38 -10.62
N ALA A 83 -7.48 8.69 -11.92
CA ALA A 83 -7.80 10.01 -12.47
C ALA A 83 -9.24 10.03 -13.03
N ALA A 84 -10.12 9.18 -12.51
CA ALA A 84 -11.53 9.10 -12.91
C ALA A 84 -12.44 8.68 -11.74
N ILE A 85 -12.07 9.01 -10.50
CA ILE A 85 -13.07 9.26 -9.47
C ILE A 85 -13.68 10.60 -9.87
N GLY A 86 -14.71 10.53 -10.72
CA GLY A 86 -15.41 11.65 -11.35
C GLY A 86 -15.51 12.86 -10.42
N SER A 87 -14.80 13.92 -10.79
CA SER A 87 -14.98 15.26 -10.25
C SER A 87 -16.43 15.66 -10.54
N LEU A 88 -17.31 15.50 -9.56
CA LEU A 88 -18.66 16.02 -9.62
C LEU A 88 -18.54 17.54 -9.57
N CYS A 89 -18.78 18.16 -10.72
CA CYS A 89 -18.89 19.61 -10.81
C CYS A 89 -20.21 20.01 -10.17
N CYS A 90 -20.19 21.02 -9.30
CA CYS A 90 -21.42 21.61 -8.82
C CYS A 90 -22.19 22.21 -10.01
N ASN A 91 -23.39 21.71 -10.28
CA ASN A 91 -24.20 22.19 -11.39
C ASN A 91 -24.65 23.66 -11.22
N SER A 92 -24.57 24.19 -9.99
CA SER A 92 -24.97 25.56 -9.66
C SER A 92 -23.84 26.58 -9.74
N CYS A 93 -22.58 26.21 -9.47
CA CYS A 93 -21.46 27.15 -9.41
C CYS A 93 -20.20 26.73 -10.18
N GLY A 94 -20.19 25.51 -10.75
CA GLY A 94 -19.07 24.96 -11.52
C GLY A 94 -17.86 24.53 -10.70
N ALA A 95 -17.88 24.67 -9.36
CA ALA A 95 -16.77 24.25 -8.52
C ALA A 95 -16.64 22.71 -8.48
N SER A 96 -15.42 22.21 -8.45
CA SER A 96 -15.11 20.79 -8.25
C SER A 96 -15.39 20.39 -6.79
N SER A 97 -16.25 19.40 -6.58
CA SER A 97 -16.60 18.88 -5.26
C SER A 97 -16.04 17.46 -5.07
N PRO A 98 -15.58 17.09 -3.86
CA PRO A 98 -15.25 15.70 -3.57
C PRO A 98 -16.52 14.84 -3.62
N GLN A 99 -16.37 13.56 -3.96
CA GLN A 99 -17.51 12.64 -4.16
C GLN A 99 -18.33 12.35 -2.89
N ASP A 100 -17.82 12.72 -1.72
CA ASP A 100 -18.42 12.45 -0.40
C ASP A 100 -19.00 13.72 0.27
N ALA A 101 -18.94 14.88 -0.39
CA ALA A 101 -19.55 16.09 0.15
C ALA A 101 -21.07 16.05 -0.01
N LYS A 102 -21.82 16.40 1.03
CA LYS A 102 -23.29 16.51 0.99
C LYS A 102 -23.74 17.87 0.41
N PHE A 103 -22.88 18.89 0.53
CA PHE A 103 -23.12 20.26 0.08
C PHE A 103 -21.86 20.84 -0.58
N CYS A 104 -22.04 21.79 -1.50
CA CYS A 104 -20.92 22.51 -2.09
C CYS A 104 -20.37 23.57 -1.14
N ASP A 105 -19.08 23.52 -0.83
CA ASP A 105 -18.42 24.49 0.08
C ASP A 105 -18.43 25.94 -0.42
N ARG A 106 -18.58 26.15 -1.73
CA ARG A 106 -18.55 27.50 -2.33
C ARG A 106 -19.93 28.16 -2.41
N CYS A 107 -20.97 27.40 -2.75
CA CYS A 107 -22.31 27.96 -2.99
C CYS A 107 -23.41 27.41 -2.07
N GLY A 108 -23.10 26.40 -1.25
CA GLY A 108 -24.07 25.75 -0.35
C GLY A 108 -25.11 24.87 -1.05
N ALA A 109 -25.06 24.73 -2.38
CA ALA A 109 -26.02 23.90 -3.12
C ALA A 109 -25.80 22.39 -2.79
N PRO A 110 -26.88 21.61 -2.64
CA PRO A 110 -26.79 20.16 -2.47
C PRO A 110 -26.28 19.52 -3.76
N ILE A 111 -25.24 18.69 -3.68
CA ILE A 111 -24.71 17.98 -4.84
C ILE A 111 -25.40 16.63 -5.00
N VAL A 112 -26.27 16.53 -6.02
CA VAL A 112 -27.02 15.31 -6.34
C VAL A 112 -26.05 14.34 -7.03
N GLY A 113 -25.38 13.49 -6.24
CA GLY A 113 -24.38 12.55 -6.75
C GLY A 113 -23.59 11.78 -5.70
N ALA A 114 -23.66 12.17 -4.42
CA ALA A 114 -23.09 11.40 -3.32
C ALA A 114 -24.00 10.18 -3.00
N ALA A 115 -23.90 9.13 -3.80
CA ALA A 115 -24.36 7.80 -3.40
C ALA A 115 -23.40 7.27 -2.32
N THR A 116 -23.58 7.74 -1.09
CA THR A 116 -22.85 7.26 0.09
C THR A 116 -23.18 5.80 0.37
N GLU A 117 -22.15 4.97 0.53
CA GLU A 117 -22.19 3.66 1.21
C GLU A 117 -22.51 3.79 2.73
N GLU A 118 -23.38 4.73 3.11
CA GLU A 118 -23.81 5.03 4.50
C GLU A 118 -25.22 4.51 4.80
N GLN A 119 -25.59 3.30 4.35
CA GLN A 119 -26.70 2.57 4.98
C GLN A 119 -26.22 1.37 5.79
N ARG A 120 -25.17 1.57 6.61
CA ARG A 120 -24.96 0.75 7.82
C ARG A 120 -25.90 1.19 8.96
N GLY A 121 -27.17 1.43 8.64
CA GLY A 121 -28.18 1.54 9.69
C GLY A 121 -28.35 0.18 10.36
N THR A 122 -28.69 0.16 11.64
CA THR A 122 -29.21 -1.04 12.30
C THR A 122 -30.70 -0.87 12.52
N LYS A 123 -31.46 -1.95 12.29
CA LYS A 123 -32.91 -2.01 12.56
C LYS A 123 -33.17 -3.12 13.58
N LYS A 124 -34.25 -3.03 14.35
CA LYS A 124 -34.68 -4.13 15.22
C LYS A 124 -35.47 -5.15 14.41
N CYS A 125 -35.25 -6.42 14.66
CA CYS A 125 -36.06 -7.49 14.10
C CYS A 125 -37.48 -7.42 14.69
N PRO A 126 -38.56 -7.38 13.88
CA PRO A 126 -39.94 -7.37 14.39
C PRO A 126 -40.34 -8.69 15.08
N PHE A 127 -39.61 -9.78 14.86
CA PHE A 127 -39.95 -11.11 15.39
C PHE A 127 -39.23 -11.45 16.71
N CYS A 128 -37.96 -11.07 16.85
CA CYS A 128 -37.16 -11.39 18.04
C CYS A 128 -36.61 -10.16 18.77
N ALA A 129 -36.96 -8.95 18.33
CA ALA A 129 -36.49 -7.66 18.87
C ALA A 129 -34.96 -7.43 18.85
N GLU A 130 -34.19 -8.39 18.33
CA GLU A 130 -32.73 -8.31 18.28
C GLU A 130 -32.24 -7.30 17.23
N THR A 131 -31.08 -6.71 17.47
CA THR A 131 -30.52 -5.66 16.60
C THR A 131 -29.80 -6.27 15.40
N ILE A 132 -30.25 -5.94 14.18
CA ILE A 132 -29.74 -6.47 12.92
C ILE A 132 -29.38 -5.34 11.94
N GLN A 133 -28.69 -5.67 10.85
CA GLN A 133 -28.35 -4.68 9.81
C GLN A 133 -29.61 -4.19 9.07
N ALA A 134 -29.62 -2.94 8.63
CA ALA A 134 -30.74 -2.34 7.89
C ALA A 134 -31.04 -3.11 6.59
N GLU A 135 -30.01 -3.51 5.85
CA GLU A 135 -30.12 -4.38 4.67
C GLU A 135 -30.50 -5.84 4.96
N ALA A 136 -30.54 -6.29 6.22
CA ALA A 136 -30.76 -7.70 6.51
C ALA A 136 -32.14 -8.16 6.00
N LYS A 137 -32.11 -9.10 5.04
CA LYS A 137 -33.28 -9.81 4.49
C LYS A 137 -33.74 -10.97 5.35
N LYS A 138 -32.82 -11.54 6.15
CA LYS A 138 -33.07 -12.65 7.07
C LYS A 138 -32.42 -12.36 8.40
N CYS A 139 -33.15 -12.57 9.49
CA CYS A 139 -32.60 -12.39 10.82
C CYS A 139 -31.61 -13.52 11.13
N ARG A 140 -30.39 -13.17 11.54
CA ARG A 140 -29.34 -14.14 11.93
C ARG A 140 -29.63 -14.83 13.27
N PHE A 141 -30.51 -14.25 14.10
CA PHE A 141 -30.78 -14.70 15.46
C PHE A 141 -32.00 -15.62 15.54
N CYS A 142 -33.11 -15.26 14.87
CA CYS A 142 -34.33 -16.08 14.85
C CYS A 142 -34.57 -16.83 13.53
N GLY A 143 -33.82 -16.52 12.47
CA GLY A 143 -33.98 -17.18 11.17
C GLY A 143 -35.17 -16.71 10.33
N GLU A 144 -35.99 -15.79 10.83
CA GLU A 144 -37.18 -15.28 10.12
C GLU A 144 -36.81 -14.31 8.97
N PHE A 145 -37.60 -14.32 7.90
CA PHE A 145 -37.39 -13.44 6.73
C PHE A 145 -38.08 -12.07 6.92
N LEU A 146 -37.39 -11.01 6.52
CA LEU A 146 -37.77 -9.60 6.72
C LEU A 146 -38.03 -8.88 5.40
N GLU A 147 -38.61 -9.57 4.42
CA GLU A 147 -38.77 -9.06 3.06
C GLU A 147 -39.55 -7.73 3.04
N PRO A 148 -38.96 -6.65 2.50
CA PRO A 148 -39.70 -5.41 2.27
C PRO A 148 -40.59 -5.61 1.04
N HIS A 149 -41.90 -5.64 1.25
CA HIS A 149 -42.90 -5.62 0.18
C HIS A 149 -42.76 -4.28 -0.57
N LYS A 150 -42.10 -4.27 -1.74
CA LYS A 150 -42.29 -3.18 -2.70
C LYS A 150 -43.73 -3.29 -3.20
N ARG A 151 -44.65 -2.56 -2.56
CA ARG A 151 -45.95 -2.26 -3.14
C ARG A 151 -45.69 -1.25 -4.25
N ASN A 152 -45.46 -1.74 -5.46
CA ASN A 152 -45.68 -0.93 -6.65
C ASN A 152 -47.17 -0.60 -6.63
N HIS A 153 -47.52 0.64 -6.26
CA HIS A 153 -48.86 1.16 -6.53
C HIS A 153 -48.96 1.33 -8.05
N PRO A 154 -49.88 0.65 -8.75
CA PRO A 154 -50.29 1.12 -10.05
C PRO A 154 -51.10 2.41 -9.83
N GLU A 155 -50.64 3.50 -10.43
CA GLU A 155 -51.46 4.70 -10.60
C GLU A 155 -52.43 4.41 -11.75
N GLU A 156 -53.68 4.15 -11.38
CA GLU A 156 -54.83 4.20 -12.30
C GLU A 156 -55.44 5.61 -12.17
N GLY A 157 -55.56 6.31 -13.29
CA GLY A 157 -56.19 7.63 -13.39
C GLY A 157 -56.03 8.26 -14.76
#